data_AF-A0A067P2U1-F1
#
_entry.id   AF-A0A067P2U1-F1
#
_cell.length_a   1.000
_cell.length_b   1.000
_cell.length_c   1.000
_cell.angle_alpha   90.00
_cell.angle_beta   90.00
_cell.angle_gamma   90.00
#
_symmetry.space_group_name_H-M   'P 1'
#
loop_
_entity.id
_entity.type
_entity.pdbx_description
1 polymer ?
#
loop_
_entity_poly.entity_id
_entity_poly.type
_entity_poly.pdbx_seq_one_letter_code
_entity_poly.pdbx_strand_id
1 'polypeptide(L)'
;MLPFLMESRKKLCKCRSHCLTYNPVAKKYEGEGYQISKTLWRWHQEDDRLATTILTVEEQFASQVLADVPSLSQGQHILSDVEGNTMSTKIPSEPSDSQADQLYSIQQEVIKCSLYITPPHSLIFVNKPSLSGPYQHPSFEGLNQPNSGLHALQKQSRTNASFLQNEFHLCELLHTIEMLSPNLSTLKLENRICEELAAINLFKENEWACQ
;
A
#
# COMPACT_ATOMS: atom_id res chain seq x y z
N MET A 1 -8.27 -14.67 47.59
CA MET A 1 -7.64 -13.93 46.47
C MET A 1 -8.61 -14.01 45.30
N LEU A 2 -9.25 -12.89 44.95
CA LEU A 2 -10.13 -12.82 43.78
C LEU A 2 -9.31 -12.32 42.57
N PRO A 3 -9.44 -12.92 41.38
CA PRO A 3 -8.77 -12.44 40.19
C PRO A 3 -9.46 -11.15 39.73
N PHE A 4 -8.71 -10.05 39.68
CA PHE A 4 -9.13 -8.83 39.00
C PHE A 4 -9.16 -9.12 37.49
N LEU A 5 -10.31 -9.54 36.98
CA LEU A 5 -10.62 -9.50 35.56
C LEU A 5 -10.68 -8.02 35.16
N MET A 6 -9.58 -7.49 34.64
CA MET A 6 -9.59 -6.21 33.94
C MET A 6 -10.39 -6.37 32.66
N GLU A 7 -11.70 -6.18 32.77
CA GLU A 7 -12.61 -6.12 31.66
C GLU A 7 -12.20 -4.92 30.80
N SER A 8 -11.52 -5.21 29.70
CA SER A 8 -10.99 -4.20 28.78
C SER A 8 -12.20 -3.49 28.16
N ARG A 9 -12.46 -2.27 28.63
CA ARG A 9 -13.62 -1.47 28.20
C ARG A 9 -13.65 -1.37 26.68
N LYS A 10 -14.57 -2.09 26.05
CA LYS A 10 -14.82 -2.02 24.61
C LYS A 10 -15.37 -0.64 24.25
N LYS A 11 -15.03 -0.16 23.07
CA LYS A 11 -15.47 1.12 22.51
C LYS A 11 -16.28 0.85 21.25
N LEU A 12 -17.40 1.56 21.10
CA LEU A 12 -18.18 1.52 19.87
C LEU A 12 -17.46 2.33 18.79
N CYS A 13 -17.17 1.71 17.66
CA CYS A 13 -16.58 2.36 16.48
C CYS A 13 -17.61 2.45 15.36
N LYS A 14 -17.64 3.61 14.67
CA LYS A 14 -18.48 3.91 13.51
C LYS A 14 -17.68 4.55 12.37
N CYS A 15 -16.42 4.16 12.20
CA CYS A 15 -15.63 4.63 11.05
C CYS A 15 -16.22 4.10 9.73
N ARG A 16 -16.06 4.88 8.66
CA ARG A 16 -16.55 4.53 7.32
C ARG A 16 -15.72 3.42 6.68
N SER A 17 -14.42 3.44 6.96
CA SER A 17 -13.43 2.51 6.43
C SER A 17 -13.66 1.06 6.87
N HIS A 18 -14.14 0.81 8.11
CA HIS A 18 -14.24 -0.56 8.65
C HIS A 18 -15.58 -0.92 9.28
N CYS A 19 -16.34 0.05 9.81
CA CYS A 19 -17.45 -0.25 10.72
C CYS A 19 -18.84 0.08 10.17
N LEU A 20 -18.90 0.85 9.08
CA LEU A 20 -20.14 1.21 8.41
C LEU A 20 -20.13 0.65 6.99
N THR A 21 -21.32 0.40 6.45
CA THR A 21 -21.50 -0.07 5.08
C THR A 21 -22.08 1.05 4.24
N TYR A 22 -21.50 1.29 3.07
CA TYR A 22 -22.03 2.29 2.14
C TYR A 22 -23.34 1.79 1.52
N ASN A 23 -24.44 2.51 1.73
CA ASN A 23 -25.71 2.28 1.07
C ASN A 23 -25.77 3.15 -0.21
N PRO A 24 -25.73 2.54 -1.41
CA PRO A 24 -25.72 3.30 -2.67
C PRO A 24 -27.05 3.96 -2.98
N VAL A 25 -28.17 3.44 -2.46
CA VAL A 25 -29.52 4.00 -2.68
C VAL A 25 -29.70 5.28 -1.88
N ALA A 26 -29.29 5.24 -0.60
CA ALA A 26 -29.35 6.40 0.28
C ALA A 26 -28.12 7.34 0.17
N LYS A 27 -27.11 6.93 -0.61
CA LYS A 27 -25.80 7.59 -0.79
C LYS A 27 -25.10 7.95 0.52
N LYS A 28 -25.22 7.10 1.54
CA LYS A 28 -24.63 7.34 2.86
C LYS A 28 -24.13 6.05 3.51
N TYR A 29 -23.16 6.20 4.41
CA TYR A 29 -22.68 5.10 5.25
C TYR A 29 -23.68 4.84 6.38
N GLU A 30 -24.12 3.59 6.52
CA GLU A 30 -25.11 3.16 7.50
C GLU A 30 -24.59 1.96 8.30
N GLY A 31 -25.14 1.76 9.51
CA GLY A 31 -24.76 0.65 10.40
C GLY A 31 -24.71 1.06 11.87
N GLU A 32 -24.84 0.07 12.75
CA GLU A 32 -24.74 0.29 14.21
C GLU A 32 -23.29 0.44 14.69
N GLY A 33 -22.31 0.02 13.87
CA GLY A 33 -20.90 -0.03 14.23
C GLY A 33 -20.55 -1.27 15.05
N TYR A 34 -19.29 -1.35 15.51
CA TYR A 34 -18.78 -2.51 16.24
C TYR A 34 -18.21 -2.13 17.60
N GLN A 35 -18.45 -2.96 18.62
CA GLN A 35 -17.77 -2.86 19.90
C GLN A 35 -16.38 -3.52 19.83
N ILE A 36 -15.35 -2.71 19.77
CA ILE A 36 -13.96 -3.15 19.60
C ILE A 36 -13.07 -2.71 20.77
N SER A 37 -11.87 -3.28 20.88
CA SER A 37 -10.92 -2.88 21.91
C SER A 37 -10.47 -1.43 21.71
N LYS A 38 -10.02 -0.76 22.78
CA LYS A 38 -9.53 0.62 22.71
C LYS A 38 -8.38 0.80 21.72
N THR A 39 -7.49 -0.19 21.63
CA THR A 39 -6.37 -0.17 20.69
C THR A 39 -6.88 -0.23 19.26
N LEU A 40 -7.72 -1.22 18.93
CA LEU A 40 -8.28 -1.38 17.58
C LEU A 40 -9.14 -0.16 17.17
N TRP A 41 -9.84 0.44 18.13
CA TRP A 41 -10.58 1.68 17.90
C TRP A 41 -9.69 2.85 17.46
N ARG A 42 -8.49 3.01 18.03
CA ARG A 42 -7.55 4.05 17.59
C ARG A 42 -7.05 3.80 16.17
N TRP A 43 -6.74 2.56 15.84
CA TRP A 43 -6.34 2.17 14.48
C TRP A 43 -7.44 2.50 13.47
N HIS A 44 -8.68 2.10 13.74
CA HIS A 44 -9.82 2.42 12.88
C HIS A 44 -10.03 3.93 12.70
N GLN A 45 -9.77 4.75 13.73
CA GLN A 45 -9.87 6.20 13.61
C GLN A 45 -8.77 6.79 12.73
N GLU A 46 -7.54 6.29 12.84
CA GLU A 46 -6.43 6.78 12.03
C GLU A 46 -6.61 6.40 10.56
N ASP A 47 -7.04 5.18 10.28
CA ASP A 47 -7.38 4.75 8.91
C ASP A 47 -8.47 5.62 8.29
N ASP A 48 -9.55 5.91 9.04
CA ASP A 48 -10.65 6.75 8.56
C ASP A 48 -10.19 8.19 8.29
N ARG A 49 -9.26 8.69 9.11
CA ARG A 49 -8.63 10.01 8.96
C ARG A 49 -7.76 10.07 7.70
N LEU A 50 -6.95 9.04 7.48
CA LEU A 50 -6.08 8.92 6.30
C LEU A 50 -6.92 8.80 5.03
N ALA A 51 -7.94 7.94 5.02
CA ALA A 51 -8.86 7.79 3.90
C ALA A 51 -9.54 9.10 3.53
N THR A 52 -9.98 9.87 4.53
CA THR A 52 -10.57 11.20 4.31
C THR A 52 -9.54 12.16 3.70
N THR A 53 -8.30 12.14 4.18
CA THR A 53 -7.22 12.99 3.68
C THR A 53 -6.90 12.68 2.21
N ILE A 54 -6.81 11.40 1.85
CA ILE A 54 -6.58 10.97 0.47
C ILE A 54 -7.69 11.48 -0.45
N LEU A 55 -8.96 11.28 -0.09
CA LEU A 55 -10.09 11.78 -0.87
C LEU A 55 -10.06 13.30 -1.05
N THR A 56 -9.68 14.05 -0.02
CA THR A 56 -9.57 15.52 -0.15
C THR A 56 -8.43 15.96 -1.06
N VAL A 57 -7.31 15.23 -1.07
CA VAL A 57 -6.18 15.52 -1.98
C VAL A 57 -6.56 15.18 -3.41
N GLU A 58 -7.27 14.07 -3.63
CA GLU A 58 -7.78 13.70 -4.95
C GLU A 58 -8.79 14.71 -5.49
N GLU A 59 -9.72 15.22 -4.66
CA GLU A 59 -10.66 16.28 -5.06
C GLU A 59 -9.94 17.60 -5.38
N GLN A 60 -8.91 17.97 -4.61
CA GLN A 60 -8.09 19.15 -4.89
C GLN A 60 -7.33 19.00 -6.21
N PHE A 61 -6.75 17.82 -6.46
CA PHE A 61 -6.01 17.54 -7.69
C PHE A 61 -6.93 17.52 -8.91
N ALA A 62 -8.12 16.91 -8.81
CA ALA A 62 -9.13 16.92 -9.88
C ALA A 62 -9.61 18.35 -10.22
N SER A 63 -9.72 19.22 -9.21
CA SER A 63 -10.08 20.63 -9.41
C SER A 63 -8.96 21.44 -10.07
N GLN A 64 -7.70 21.11 -9.77
CA GLN A 64 -6.53 21.75 -10.38
C GLN A 64 -6.39 21.40 -11.87
N VAL A 65 -6.62 20.13 -12.24
CA VAL A 65 -6.50 19.65 -13.64
C VAL A 65 -7.59 20.22 -14.56
N LEU A 66 -8.78 20.52 -14.03
CA LEU A 66 -9.87 21.17 -14.80
C LEU A 66 -9.67 22.67 -15.00
N ALA A 67 -8.89 23.34 -14.14
CA ALA A 67 -8.62 24.78 -14.23
C ALA A 67 -7.54 25.12 -15.27
N ASP A 68 -6.68 24.17 -15.64
CA ASP A 68 -5.55 24.37 -16.56
C ASP A 68 -5.84 23.98 -18.02
N VAL A 69 -7.11 23.78 -18.40
CA VAL A 69 -7.49 23.61 -19.81
C VAL A 69 -7.65 24.99 -20.46
N PRO A 70 -6.76 25.41 -21.39
CA PRO A 70 -6.95 26.66 -22.11
C PRO A 70 -8.19 26.54 -22.99
N SER A 71 -9.12 27.48 -22.86
CA SER A 71 -10.23 27.62 -23.80
C SER A 71 -9.71 27.83 -25.22
N LEU A 72 -9.73 26.78 -26.03
CA LEU A 72 -9.49 26.87 -27.47
C LEU A 72 -10.78 27.33 -28.16
N SER A 73 -11.01 28.65 -28.11
CA SER A 73 -11.88 29.34 -29.04
C SER A 73 -11.03 30.12 -30.04
N GLN A 74 -11.34 29.93 -31.33
CA GLN A 74 -10.89 30.66 -32.52
C GLN A 74 -9.57 30.24 -33.18
N GLY A 75 -9.68 29.80 -34.43
CA GLY A 75 -8.53 29.63 -35.33
C GLY A 75 -8.84 28.80 -36.57
N GLN A 76 -9.81 29.23 -37.38
CA GLN A 76 -10.06 28.70 -38.72
C GLN A 76 -9.00 29.28 -39.69
N HIS A 77 -8.56 28.47 -40.66
CA HIS A 77 -7.59 28.73 -41.75
C HIS A 77 -6.09 28.60 -41.41
N ILE A 78 -5.43 27.56 -41.97
CA ILE A 78 -4.55 27.64 -43.16
C ILE A 78 -4.06 26.20 -43.48
N LEU A 79 -4.30 25.77 -44.74
CA LEU A 79 -3.61 24.66 -45.40
C LEU A 79 -2.16 25.06 -45.66
N SER A 80 -1.19 24.20 -45.32
CA SER A 80 0.05 23.94 -46.09
C SER A 80 0.96 22.95 -45.33
N ASP A 81 1.12 21.77 -45.92
CA ASP A 81 2.33 20.94 -46.02
C ASP A 81 3.44 21.12 -44.97
N VAL A 82 3.61 20.12 -44.09
CA VAL A 82 4.93 19.64 -43.65
C VAL A 82 4.86 18.14 -43.38
N GLU A 83 5.56 17.37 -44.21
CA GLU A 83 5.84 15.96 -44.04
C GLU A 83 6.71 15.69 -42.81
N GLY A 84 6.40 14.59 -42.11
CA GLY A 84 7.42 13.73 -41.50
C GLY A 84 8.11 14.22 -40.23
N ASN A 85 7.44 14.10 -39.08
CA ASN A 85 8.02 13.41 -37.93
C ASN A 85 6.97 13.13 -36.85
N THR A 86 6.22 12.04 -37.03
CA THR A 86 5.34 11.51 -35.99
C THR A 86 6.21 10.76 -34.99
N MET A 87 6.79 11.47 -34.02
CA MET A 87 7.18 10.82 -32.76
C MET A 87 5.89 10.35 -32.12
N SER A 88 5.56 9.09 -32.38
CA SER A 88 4.49 8.34 -31.76
C SER A 88 4.83 8.22 -30.28
N THR A 89 4.42 9.23 -29.50
CA THR A 89 4.20 9.07 -28.07
C THR A 89 3.22 7.92 -27.94
N LYS A 90 3.75 6.74 -27.57
CA LYS A 90 2.96 5.57 -27.19
C LYS A 90 1.98 6.02 -26.13
N ILE A 91 0.75 6.30 -26.56
CA ILE A 91 -0.38 6.46 -25.67
C ILE A 91 -0.46 5.14 -24.88
N PRO A 92 -0.37 5.16 -23.54
CA PRO A 92 -0.54 3.97 -22.74
C PRO A 92 -1.90 3.38 -23.07
N SER A 93 -1.90 2.22 -23.72
CA SER A 93 -3.10 1.51 -24.11
C SER A 93 -3.88 1.17 -22.85
N GLU A 94 -5.20 1.35 -22.86
CA GLU A 94 -6.04 0.95 -21.73
C GLU A 94 -5.87 -0.55 -21.45
N PRO A 95 -5.84 -0.96 -20.17
CA PRO A 95 -5.72 -2.37 -19.82
C PRO A 95 -6.93 -3.13 -20.38
N SER A 96 -6.68 -4.30 -20.98
CA SER A 96 -7.76 -5.22 -21.31
C SER A 96 -8.59 -5.57 -20.07
N ASP A 97 -9.88 -5.88 -20.21
CA ASP A 97 -10.77 -6.22 -19.08
C ASP A 97 -10.17 -7.30 -18.17
N SER A 98 -9.52 -8.32 -18.76
CA SER A 98 -8.83 -9.37 -18.01
C SER A 98 -7.62 -8.88 -17.21
N GLN A 99 -6.91 -7.86 -17.68
CA GLN A 99 -5.78 -7.26 -16.96
C GLN A 99 -6.28 -6.36 -15.83
N ALA A 100 -7.38 -5.65 -16.03
CA ALA A 100 -8.00 -4.81 -15.00
C ALA A 100 -8.43 -5.66 -13.79
N ASP A 101 -9.04 -6.82 -14.02
CA ASP A 101 -9.41 -7.76 -12.96
C ASP A 101 -8.20 -8.29 -12.18
N GLN A 102 -7.12 -8.63 -12.89
CA GLN A 102 -5.87 -9.07 -12.26
C GLN A 102 -5.25 -7.96 -11.40
N LEU A 103 -5.18 -6.74 -11.92
CA LEU A 103 -4.66 -5.58 -11.18
C LEU A 103 -5.48 -5.29 -9.93
N TYR A 104 -6.81 -5.38 -10.02
CA TYR A 104 -7.69 -5.25 -8.87
C TYR A 104 -7.40 -6.33 -7.82
N SER A 105 -7.25 -7.59 -8.24
CA SER A 105 -6.90 -8.69 -7.33
C SER A 105 -5.57 -8.46 -6.63
N ILE A 106 -4.53 -8.05 -7.37
CA ILE A 106 -3.21 -7.74 -6.80
C ILE A 106 -3.33 -6.60 -5.80
N GLN A 107 -4.06 -5.54 -6.15
CA GLN A 107 -4.29 -4.41 -5.25
C GLN A 107 -4.95 -4.83 -3.93
N GLN A 108 -5.92 -5.75 -3.95
CA GLN A 108 -6.52 -6.27 -2.72
C GLN A 108 -5.52 -7.04 -1.86
N GLU A 109 -4.63 -7.83 -2.45
CA GLU A 109 -3.58 -8.54 -1.71
C GLU A 109 -2.55 -7.58 -1.10
N VAL A 110 -2.14 -6.54 -1.83
CA VAL A 110 -1.25 -5.49 -1.30
C VAL A 110 -1.86 -4.82 -0.07
N ILE A 111 -3.14 -4.44 -0.15
CA ILE A 111 -3.86 -3.86 1.00
C ILE A 111 -3.88 -4.82 2.19
N LYS A 112 -4.09 -6.12 1.97
CA LYS A 112 -4.04 -7.12 3.04
C LYS A 112 -2.65 -7.17 3.67
N CYS A 113 -1.58 -7.20 2.87
CA CYS A 113 -0.21 -7.20 3.40
C CYS A 113 0.09 -5.99 4.29
N SER A 114 -0.32 -4.78 3.87
CA SER A 114 -0.13 -3.55 4.62
C SER A 114 -0.70 -3.61 6.05
N LEU A 115 -1.83 -4.29 6.22
CA LEU A 115 -2.50 -4.41 7.52
C LEU A 115 -1.74 -5.31 8.51
N TYR A 116 -0.80 -6.14 8.04
CA TYR A 116 -0.12 -7.15 8.85
C TYR A 116 1.41 -6.94 8.93
N ILE A 117 1.92 -5.74 8.62
CA ILE A 117 3.36 -5.48 8.62
C ILE A 117 3.96 -5.53 10.04
N THR A 118 3.20 -5.20 11.09
CA THR A 118 3.74 -5.11 12.46
C THR A 118 3.51 -6.42 13.23
N PRO A 119 4.54 -7.23 13.48
CA PRO A 119 4.40 -8.44 14.30
C PRO A 119 4.14 -8.05 15.77
N PRO A 120 3.41 -8.87 16.53
CA PRO A 120 3.12 -8.60 17.95
C PRO A 120 4.34 -8.77 18.87
N HIS A 121 5.44 -9.31 18.35
CA HIS A 121 6.65 -9.63 19.10
C HIS A 121 7.89 -9.21 18.30
N SER A 122 8.99 -8.96 19.01
CA SER A 122 10.24 -8.52 18.40
C SER A 122 10.81 -9.52 17.40
N LEU A 123 11.41 -9.00 16.34
CA LEU A 123 12.00 -9.82 15.28
C LEU A 123 13.22 -10.59 15.77
N ILE A 124 13.35 -11.84 15.32
CA ILE A 124 14.51 -12.67 15.66
C ILE A 124 15.45 -12.76 14.46
N PHE A 125 16.58 -12.05 14.52
CA PHE A 125 17.60 -12.05 13.47
C PHE A 125 18.47 -13.31 13.53
N VAL A 126 18.98 -13.73 12.36
CA VAL A 126 19.98 -14.79 12.25
C VAL A 126 21.31 -14.32 12.83
N ASN A 127 21.70 -13.09 12.51
CA ASN A 127 22.91 -12.45 13.01
C ASN A 127 22.59 -11.55 14.20
N LYS A 128 23.58 -11.32 15.08
CA LYS A 128 23.42 -10.47 16.27
C LYS A 128 23.71 -9.01 15.90
N PRO A 129 22.76 -8.07 16.08
CA PRO A 129 22.96 -6.68 15.69
C PRO A 129 24.18 -6.02 16.36
N SER A 130 24.35 -6.26 17.66
CA SER A 130 25.52 -5.82 18.45
C SER A 130 26.89 -6.26 17.90
N LEU A 131 26.96 -7.30 17.08
CA LEU A 131 28.22 -7.81 16.49
C LEU A 131 28.36 -7.49 15.00
N SER A 132 27.26 -7.17 14.33
CA SER A 132 27.18 -7.08 12.88
C SER A 132 27.18 -5.64 12.36
N GLY A 133 27.08 -4.65 13.25
CA GLY A 133 27.16 -3.24 12.88
C GLY A 133 25.80 -2.63 12.50
N PRO A 134 25.80 -1.42 11.90
CA PRO A 134 24.58 -0.71 11.57
C PRO A 134 23.77 -1.42 10.48
N TYR A 135 22.48 -1.11 10.42
CA TYR A 135 21.60 -1.62 9.37
C TYR A 135 22.03 -1.09 8.00
N GLN A 136 22.02 -1.97 6.99
CA GLN A 136 22.31 -1.64 5.60
C GLN A 136 21.04 -1.82 4.79
N HIS A 137 20.54 -0.72 4.22
CA HIS A 137 19.38 -0.76 3.34
C HIS A 137 19.71 -1.55 2.06
N PRO A 138 18.84 -2.49 1.66
CA PRO A 138 19.05 -3.22 0.42
C PRO A 138 19.01 -2.26 -0.78
N SER A 139 19.79 -2.56 -1.82
CA SER A 139 19.61 -1.93 -3.12
C SER A 139 18.24 -2.30 -3.70
N PHE A 140 17.81 -1.62 -4.77
CA PHE A 140 16.58 -1.97 -5.47
C PHE A 140 16.56 -3.46 -5.91
N GLU A 141 17.69 -3.97 -6.39
CA GLU A 141 17.87 -5.39 -6.73
C GLU A 141 17.77 -6.31 -5.50
N GLY A 142 18.22 -5.83 -4.35
CA GLY A 142 18.13 -6.54 -3.07
C GLY A 142 16.71 -6.60 -2.50
N LEU A 143 15.83 -5.64 -2.84
CA LEU A 143 14.42 -5.67 -2.44
C LEU A 143 13.68 -6.87 -3.04
N ASN A 144 14.14 -7.39 -4.18
CA ASN A 144 13.57 -8.57 -4.83
C ASN A 144 14.05 -9.89 -4.19
N GLN A 145 14.94 -9.84 -3.19
CA GLN A 145 15.43 -11.02 -2.48
C GLN A 145 14.93 -11.01 -1.03
N PRO A 146 13.72 -11.54 -0.80
CA PRO A 146 13.10 -11.49 0.53
C PRO A 146 13.98 -12.22 1.54
N ASN A 147 14.15 -11.60 2.71
CA ASN A 147 14.85 -12.20 3.85
C ASN A 147 16.27 -12.72 3.55
N SER A 148 17.09 -11.87 2.94
CA SER A 148 18.47 -12.16 2.57
C SER A 148 19.48 -11.29 3.33
N GLY A 149 20.78 -11.62 3.21
CA GLY A 149 21.87 -10.79 3.72
C GLY A 149 22.05 -10.80 5.24
N LEU A 150 22.74 -9.77 5.74
CA LEU A 150 23.17 -9.64 7.13
C LEU A 150 21.99 -9.49 8.11
N HIS A 151 20.89 -8.90 7.63
CA HIS A 151 19.70 -8.60 8.43
C HIS A 151 18.59 -9.66 8.24
N ALA A 152 18.96 -10.84 7.76
CA ALA A 152 18.02 -11.95 7.60
C ALA A 152 17.45 -12.38 8.96
N LEU A 153 16.16 -12.70 8.96
CA LEU A 153 15.37 -13.22 10.05
C LEU A 153 15.38 -14.75 10.07
N GLN A 154 15.32 -15.33 11.27
CA GLN A 154 15.25 -16.78 11.44
C GLN A 154 13.94 -17.34 10.87
N LYS A 155 14.04 -18.16 9.82
CA LYS A 155 12.89 -18.73 9.11
C LYS A 155 12.04 -19.69 9.95
N GLN A 156 12.65 -20.34 10.95
CA GLN A 156 11.95 -21.30 11.83
C GLN A 156 11.22 -20.62 12.99
N SER A 157 11.41 -19.30 13.18
CA SER A 157 10.76 -18.56 14.24
C SER A 157 9.29 -18.31 13.90
N ARG A 158 8.38 -18.74 14.79
CA ARG A 158 6.95 -18.44 14.66
C ARG A 158 6.67 -16.94 14.71
N THR A 159 7.48 -16.18 15.44
CA THR A 159 7.37 -14.71 15.51
C THR A 159 7.62 -14.06 14.15
N ASN A 160 8.61 -14.57 13.41
CA ASN A 160 8.96 -14.01 12.11
C ASN A 160 8.05 -14.52 10.99
N ALA A 161 7.30 -15.60 11.20
CA ALA A 161 6.61 -16.32 10.12
C ALA A 161 5.65 -15.44 9.33
N SER A 162 4.78 -14.67 10.01
CA SER A 162 3.84 -13.77 9.32
C SER A 162 4.56 -12.63 8.61
N PHE A 163 5.59 -12.07 9.24
CA PHE A 163 6.38 -10.99 8.69
C PHE A 163 7.10 -11.42 7.40
N LEU A 164 7.73 -12.59 7.43
CA LEU A 164 8.41 -13.20 6.29
C LEU A 164 7.45 -13.62 5.18
N GLN A 165 6.28 -14.12 5.54
CA GLN A 165 5.25 -14.46 4.56
C GLN A 165 4.77 -13.21 3.81
N ASN A 166 4.57 -12.09 4.51
CA ASN A 166 4.17 -10.83 3.87
C ASN A 166 5.28 -10.29 2.96
N GLU A 167 6.52 -10.25 3.43
CA GLU A 167 7.67 -9.82 2.62
C GLU A 167 7.80 -10.66 1.34
N PHE A 168 7.75 -11.99 1.47
CA PHE A 168 7.84 -12.91 0.35
C PHE A 168 6.67 -12.71 -0.64
N HIS A 169 5.45 -12.60 -0.12
CA HIS A 169 4.27 -12.42 -0.97
C HIS A 169 4.31 -11.11 -1.75
N LEU A 170 4.76 -10.00 -1.14
CA LEU A 170 4.93 -8.73 -1.85
C LEU A 170 5.96 -8.85 -2.99
N CYS A 171 7.06 -9.56 -2.79
CA CYS A 171 8.01 -9.85 -3.89
C CYS A 171 7.38 -10.68 -5.01
N GLU A 172 6.52 -11.66 -4.70
CA GLU A 172 5.79 -12.44 -5.72
C GLU A 172 4.80 -11.57 -6.50
N LEU A 173 4.07 -10.68 -5.83
CA LEU A 173 3.16 -9.73 -6.46
C LEU A 173 3.91 -8.76 -7.37
N LEU A 174 5.07 -8.27 -6.93
CA LEU A 174 5.93 -7.42 -7.75
C LEU A 174 6.35 -8.13 -9.03
N HIS A 175 6.85 -9.37 -8.91
CA HIS A 175 7.20 -10.18 -10.07
C HIS A 175 6.01 -10.44 -11.00
N THR A 176 4.82 -10.63 -10.43
CA THR A 176 3.59 -10.80 -11.22
C THR A 176 3.30 -9.55 -12.04
N ILE A 177 3.45 -8.35 -11.46
CA ILE A 177 3.25 -7.07 -12.18
C ILE A 177 4.28 -6.88 -13.28
N GLU A 178 5.55 -7.24 -13.06
CA GLU A 178 6.61 -7.17 -14.08
C GLU A 178 6.27 -7.98 -15.34
N MET A 179 5.50 -9.06 -15.18
CA MET A 179 5.05 -9.91 -16.29
C MET A 179 3.80 -9.38 -17.02
N LEU A 180 3.13 -8.35 -16.49
CA LEU A 180 1.97 -7.72 -17.12
C LEU A 180 2.38 -6.66 -18.14
N SER A 181 1.46 -6.32 -19.03
CA SER A 181 1.69 -5.25 -20.01
C SER A 181 1.82 -3.89 -19.30
N PRO A 182 2.91 -3.14 -19.52
CA PRO A 182 3.17 -1.90 -18.79
C PRO A 182 2.16 -0.82 -19.16
N ASN A 183 1.49 -0.28 -18.15
CA ASN A 183 0.59 0.86 -18.24
C ASN A 183 0.63 1.68 -16.94
N LEU A 184 -0.16 2.74 -16.87
CA LEU A 184 -0.17 3.62 -15.69
C LEU A 184 -0.61 2.88 -14.42
N SER A 185 -1.52 1.92 -14.53
CA SER A 185 -2.04 1.16 -13.38
C SER A 185 -1.02 0.14 -12.86
N THR A 186 -0.30 -0.56 -13.75
CA THR A 186 0.81 -1.44 -13.34
C THR A 186 1.89 -0.64 -12.62
N LEU A 187 2.30 0.52 -13.16
CA LEU A 187 3.32 1.37 -12.55
C LEU A 187 2.91 1.91 -11.18
N LYS A 188 1.65 2.34 -11.03
CA LYS A 188 1.12 2.78 -9.72
C LYS A 188 1.16 1.66 -8.69
N LEU A 189 0.78 0.45 -9.09
CA LEU A 189 0.73 -0.69 -8.20
C LEU A 189 2.14 -1.22 -7.86
N GLU A 190 3.07 -1.20 -8.82
CA GLU A 190 4.50 -1.48 -8.63
C GLU A 190 5.10 -0.54 -7.59
N ASN A 191 4.93 0.78 -7.77
CA ASN A 191 5.39 1.78 -6.80
C ASN A 191 4.81 1.53 -5.41
N ARG A 192 3.53 1.18 -5.33
CA ARG A 192 2.89 0.87 -4.05
C ARG A 192 3.52 -0.35 -3.38
N ILE A 193 3.77 -1.43 -4.12
CA ILE A 193 4.44 -2.62 -3.56
C ILE A 193 5.85 -2.28 -3.06
N CYS A 194 6.60 -1.48 -3.82
CA CYS A 194 7.92 -1.01 -3.42
C CYS A 194 7.88 -0.17 -2.13
N GLU A 195 6.88 0.70 -1.97
CA GLU A 195 6.67 1.46 -0.71
C GLU A 195 6.43 0.53 0.48
N GLU A 196 5.61 -0.51 0.32
CA GLU A 196 5.33 -1.49 1.38
C GLU A 196 6.57 -2.33 1.73
N LEU A 197 7.36 -2.75 0.73
CA LEU A 197 8.64 -3.43 0.95
C LEU A 197 9.66 -2.51 1.65
N ALA A 198 9.67 -1.21 1.31
CA ALA A 198 10.48 -0.22 2.00
C ALA A 198 10.04 -0.06 3.46
N ALA A 199 8.73 -0.03 3.74
CA ALA A 199 8.19 0.02 5.09
C ALA A 199 8.58 -1.21 5.94
N ILE A 200 8.54 -2.41 5.33
CA ILE A 200 9.05 -3.66 5.93
C ILE A 200 10.53 -3.53 6.30
N ASN A 201 11.36 -2.99 5.41
CA ASN A 201 12.79 -2.79 5.67
C ASN A 201 13.05 -1.75 6.77
N LEU A 202 12.31 -0.65 6.77
CA LEU A 202 12.38 0.35 7.84
C LEU A 202 11.99 -0.24 9.20
N PHE A 203 10.99 -1.13 9.23
CA PHE A 203 10.64 -1.83 10.45
C PHE A 203 11.78 -2.77 10.92
N LYS A 204 12.39 -3.54 10.01
CA LYS A 204 13.57 -4.35 10.32
C LYS A 204 14.72 -3.49 10.87
N GLU A 205 14.99 -2.34 10.27
CA GLU A 205 16.02 -1.41 10.73
C GLU A 205 15.79 -0.95 12.17
N ASN A 206 14.56 -0.55 12.49
CA ASN A 206 14.21 -0.11 13.85
C ASN A 206 14.39 -1.25 14.86
N GLU A 207 13.94 -2.46 14.53
CA GLU A 207 14.09 -3.63 15.39
C GLU A 207 15.57 -4.05 15.53
N TRP A 208 16.36 -3.93 14.46
CA TRP A 208 17.79 -4.19 14.46
C TRP A 208 18.54 -3.23 15.39
N ALA A 209 18.20 -1.94 15.34
CA ALA A 209 18.80 -0.91 16.17
C ALA A 209 18.46 -1.06 17.67
N CYS A 210 17.39 -1.80 18.01
CA CYS A 210 16.95 -2.00 19.40
C CYS A 210 17.53 -3.25 20.08
N GLN A 211 18.39 -4.02 19.41
CA GLN A 211 18.95 -5.31 19.88
C GLN A 211 20.48 -5.27 20.04
#